data_AF-A0A9K3IQ96-F1
#
_entry.id   AF-A0A9K3IQ96-F1
#
_cell.length_a   1.000
_cell.length_b   1.000
_cell.length_c   1.000
_cell.angle_alpha   90.00
_cell.angle_beta   90.00
_cell.angle_gamma   90.00
#
_symmetry.space_group_name_H-M   'P 1'
#
loop_
_entity.id
_entity.type
_entity.pdbx_description
1 polymer ?
#
loop_
_entity_poly.entity_id
_entity_poly.type
_entity_poly.pdbx_seq_one_letter_code
_entity_poly.pdbx_strand_id
1 'polypeptide(L)'
;MQGDDISNDPAACKEILGGLGTPFEVERARAAPRELRVNQLSSMLVGTSIVANAILEDYKVLGRREEEAARMRAEAEKLVDAARAGAEQLEKDKAAFEKQKQTSEWAVTAQLKQVRTLAKLLADERKSWNEKLSNERKKWNESWAKQNNVLFHTRQELANAKAANATLSQEKAAAEAISVKALQAKADALKALEEAEEAGARASKAYEEAAEKESRASKALEEANAERIRLGKVVESLQAEVQAREVAVTDLTARASVAENRADAAVEAKDALVSSFNQLEADREWLRTHGIARIVEAIMNAPETSSGLDLVKERARDAGFKAGFNRCIGHINVLSAGGYTDQASGFRDVDTEGRLKAAVASFYDTPLACVGELDECLEVADYVDRLRMLYPDVEEEEPAGDVGGDAGTSGSK
;
A
#
# COMPACT_ATOMS: atom_id res chain seq x y z
N MET A 1 52.25 -6.67 -11.55
CA MET A 1 51.80 -7.92 -12.19
C MET A 1 50.38 -7.68 -12.67
N GLN A 2 50.24 -7.28 -13.93
CA GLN A 2 48.95 -7.13 -14.62
C GLN A 2 48.61 -8.51 -15.22
N GLY A 3 47.43 -9.03 -14.88
CA GLY A 3 46.87 -10.21 -15.53
C GLY A 3 46.00 -9.76 -16.68
N ASP A 4 46.33 -10.21 -17.88
CA ASP A 4 45.56 -9.96 -19.10
C ASP A 4 44.22 -10.71 -19.04
N ASP A 5 43.14 -9.95 -19.12
CA ASP A 5 41.76 -10.42 -19.13
C ASP A 5 41.38 -10.74 -20.59
N ILE A 6 41.42 -12.03 -20.93
CA ILE A 6 41.18 -12.57 -22.29
C ILE A 6 39.68 -12.52 -22.66
N SER A 7 38.79 -12.03 -21.77
CA SER A 7 37.33 -12.10 -21.96
C SER A 7 36.73 -11.04 -22.89
N ASN A 8 37.50 -10.04 -23.36
CA ASN A 8 36.95 -8.89 -24.11
C ASN A 8 37.59 -8.64 -25.50
N ASP A 9 38.36 -9.57 -26.07
CA ASP A 9 38.88 -9.42 -27.44
C ASP A 9 37.96 -10.10 -28.49
N PRO A 10 37.27 -9.34 -29.37
CA PRO A 10 36.49 -9.88 -30.48
C PRO A 10 37.34 -10.64 -31.51
N ALA A 11 38.67 -10.53 -31.46
CA ALA A 11 39.58 -11.31 -32.30
C ALA A 11 39.60 -12.80 -31.92
N ALA A 12 39.40 -13.17 -30.66
CA ALA A 12 39.34 -14.56 -30.20
C ALA A 12 38.10 -15.29 -30.79
N CYS A 13 36.97 -14.59 -30.90
CA CYS A 13 35.78 -15.09 -31.62
C CYS A 13 36.01 -15.21 -33.14
N LYS A 14 36.87 -14.36 -33.71
CA LYS A 14 37.26 -14.43 -35.13
C LYS A 14 38.23 -15.58 -35.43
N GLU A 15 39.06 -15.98 -34.47
CA GLU A 15 39.97 -17.11 -34.59
C GLU A 15 39.21 -18.45 -34.48
N ILE A 16 38.23 -18.53 -33.58
CA ILE A 16 37.33 -19.69 -33.43
C ILE A 16 36.42 -19.86 -34.66
N LEU A 17 35.90 -18.76 -35.22
CA LEU A 17 35.12 -18.80 -36.47
C LEU A 17 35.98 -18.84 -37.74
N GLY A 18 37.27 -18.52 -37.63
CA GLY A 18 38.27 -18.59 -38.70
C GLY A 18 38.80 -20.01 -38.97
N GLY A 19 38.49 -20.97 -38.08
CA GLY A 19 38.75 -22.40 -38.30
C GLY A 19 37.80 -23.07 -39.30
N LEU A 20 36.75 -22.37 -39.76
CA LEU A 20 36.00 -22.78 -40.93
C LEU A 20 36.80 -22.33 -42.15
N GLY A 21 37.41 -23.32 -42.81
CA GLY A 21 38.32 -23.17 -43.93
C GLY A 21 37.94 -22.09 -44.94
N THR A 22 38.95 -21.62 -45.67
CA THR A 22 38.84 -20.52 -46.63
C THR A 22 37.61 -20.68 -47.55
N PRO A 23 37.04 -19.59 -48.08
CA PRO A 23 35.88 -19.67 -49.00
C PRO A 23 36.06 -20.67 -50.16
N PHE A 24 37.32 -20.92 -50.57
CA PHE A 24 37.70 -21.93 -51.56
C PHE A 24 37.51 -23.38 -51.08
N GLU A 25 37.72 -23.65 -49.80
CA GLU A 25 37.49 -24.97 -49.17
C GLU A 25 35.99 -25.23 -48.96
N VAL A 26 35.20 -24.18 -48.71
CA VAL A 26 33.74 -24.25 -48.64
C VAL A 26 33.14 -24.53 -50.03
N GLU A 27 33.68 -23.94 -51.10
CA GLU A 27 33.26 -24.25 -52.48
C GLU A 27 33.69 -25.66 -52.91
N ARG A 28 34.89 -26.12 -52.52
CA ARG A 28 35.34 -27.50 -52.73
C ARG A 28 34.44 -28.52 -51.99
N ALA A 29 34.01 -28.20 -50.78
CA ALA A 29 33.08 -29.03 -50.01
C ALA A 29 31.66 -29.07 -50.62
N ARG A 30 31.20 -27.97 -51.25
CA ARG A 30 29.94 -27.94 -52.00
C ARG A 30 29.98 -28.74 -53.31
N ALA A 31 31.16 -28.88 -53.93
CA ALA A 31 31.37 -29.67 -55.13
C ALA A 31 31.41 -31.20 -54.89
N ALA A 32 31.42 -31.65 -53.63
CA ALA A 32 31.46 -33.07 -53.28
C ALA A 32 30.08 -33.76 -53.43
N PRO A 33 30.04 -35.02 -53.91
CA PRO A 33 28.81 -35.82 -54.00
C PRO A 33 28.08 -35.90 -52.66
N ARG A 34 26.75 -35.83 -52.70
CA ARG A 34 25.85 -35.72 -51.53
C ARG A 34 26.10 -36.78 -50.46
N GLU A 35 26.50 -37.99 -50.84
CA GLU A 35 26.81 -39.10 -49.93
C GLU A 35 28.08 -38.86 -49.09
N LEU A 36 29.10 -38.22 -49.66
CA LEU A 36 30.33 -37.89 -48.92
C LEU A 36 30.08 -36.77 -47.89
N ARG A 37 29.22 -35.79 -48.24
CA ARG A 37 28.77 -34.72 -47.33
C ARG A 37 27.96 -35.27 -46.16
N VAL A 38 27.08 -36.24 -46.40
CA VAL A 38 26.28 -36.88 -45.35
C VAL A 38 27.15 -37.75 -44.43
N ASN A 39 28.18 -38.44 -44.94
CA ASN A 39 29.08 -39.23 -44.10
C ASN A 39 30.06 -38.38 -43.25
N GLN A 40 30.56 -37.26 -43.78
CA GLN A 40 31.39 -36.34 -42.98
C GLN A 40 30.57 -35.56 -41.94
N LEU A 41 29.34 -35.13 -42.28
CA LEU A 41 28.41 -34.57 -41.30
C LEU A 41 27.96 -35.62 -40.29
N SER A 42 27.69 -36.86 -40.69
CA SER A 42 27.36 -37.98 -39.79
C SER A 42 28.48 -38.27 -38.79
N SER A 43 29.74 -38.12 -39.19
CA SER A 43 30.89 -38.27 -38.28
C SER A 43 31.04 -37.12 -37.27
N MET A 44 30.51 -35.92 -37.58
CA MET A 44 30.49 -34.77 -36.68
C MET A 44 29.19 -34.64 -35.87
N LEU A 45 28.06 -35.18 -36.36
CA LEU A 45 26.71 -34.96 -35.79
C LEU A 45 26.18 -36.06 -34.88
N VAL A 46 26.75 -37.27 -34.86
CA VAL A 46 26.25 -38.33 -33.95
C VAL A 46 26.44 -37.94 -32.47
N GLY A 47 27.30 -36.97 -32.16
CA GLY A 47 27.44 -36.37 -30.82
C GLY A 47 26.77 -35.00 -30.59
N THR A 48 26.25 -34.31 -31.62
CA THR A 48 25.81 -32.90 -31.48
C THR A 48 24.36 -32.60 -31.87
N SER A 49 23.62 -33.50 -32.53
CA SER A 49 22.29 -33.12 -33.07
C SER A 49 21.13 -33.09 -32.06
N ILE A 50 21.12 -33.92 -31.03
CA ILE A 50 20.00 -33.96 -30.06
C ILE A 50 20.22 -32.95 -28.94
N VAL A 51 21.44 -32.92 -28.39
CA VAL A 51 21.82 -32.01 -27.31
C VAL A 51 21.85 -30.56 -27.78
N ALA A 52 22.36 -30.25 -28.99
CA ALA A 52 22.37 -28.86 -29.48
C ALA A 52 20.96 -28.35 -29.81
N ASN A 53 20.04 -29.21 -30.28
CA ASN A 53 18.64 -28.83 -30.47
C ASN A 53 17.92 -28.64 -29.13
N ALA A 54 18.19 -29.48 -28.13
CA ALA A 54 17.66 -29.29 -26.78
C ALA A 54 18.13 -27.97 -26.16
N ILE A 55 19.43 -27.68 -26.26
CA ILE A 55 20.01 -26.41 -25.80
C ILE A 55 19.37 -25.21 -26.53
N LEU A 56 19.21 -25.27 -27.85
CA LEU A 56 18.58 -24.18 -28.62
C LEU A 56 17.10 -23.96 -28.24
N GLU A 57 16.34 -25.01 -27.94
CA GLU A 57 14.96 -24.87 -27.46
C GLU A 57 14.92 -24.31 -26.03
N ASP A 58 15.82 -24.73 -25.15
CA ASP A 58 15.95 -24.16 -23.80
C ASP A 58 16.28 -22.67 -23.83
N TYR A 59 17.19 -22.25 -24.71
CA TYR A 59 17.50 -20.82 -24.90
C TYR A 59 16.30 -20.02 -25.41
N LYS A 60 15.45 -20.60 -26.29
CA LYS A 60 14.22 -19.93 -26.74
C LYS A 60 13.19 -19.81 -25.62
N VAL A 61 13.08 -20.81 -24.74
CA VAL A 61 12.20 -20.76 -23.56
C VAL A 61 12.69 -19.69 -22.59
N LEU A 62 14.00 -19.62 -22.34
CA LEU A 62 14.60 -18.59 -21.50
C LEU A 62 14.38 -17.18 -22.06
N GLY A 63 14.58 -16.97 -23.37
CA GLY A 63 14.30 -15.68 -24.01
C GLY A 63 12.84 -15.23 -23.84
N ARG A 64 11.87 -16.15 -24.01
CA ARG A 64 10.44 -15.82 -23.78
C ARG A 64 10.16 -15.46 -22.31
N ARG A 65 10.79 -16.16 -21.35
CA ARG A 65 10.65 -15.86 -19.92
C ARG A 65 11.27 -14.51 -19.55
N GLU A 66 12.38 -14.13 -20.17
CA GLU A 66 13.00 -12.81 -19.97
C GLU A 66 12.13 -11.68 -20.52
N GLU A 67 11.53 -11.86 -21.70
CA GLU A 67 10.58 -10.91 -22.28
C GLU A 67 9.32 -10.75 -21.42
N GLU A 68 8.76 -11.86 -20.90
CA GLU A 68 7.64 -11.84 -19.97
C GLU A 68 8.01 -11.16 -18.65
N ALA A 69 9.19 -11.42 -18.10
CA ALA A 69 9.69 -10.76 -16.90
C ALA A 69 9.91 -9.25 -17.11
N ALA A 70 10.42 -8.85 -18.28
CA ALA A 70 10.55 -7.43 -18.65
C ALA A 70 9.19 -6.75 -18.76
N ARG A 71 8.19 -7.42 -19.36
CA ARG A 71 6.81 -6.93 -19.45
C ARG A 71 6.18 -6.76 -18.06
N MET A 72 6.32 -7.76 -17.18
CA MET A 72 5.79 -7.70 -15.81
C MET A 72 6.45 -6.58 -14.99
N ARG A 73 7.76 -6.34 -15.17
CA ARG A 73 8.45 -5.20 -14.54
C ARG A 73 7.92 -3.86 -15.04
N ALA A 74 7.70 -3.72 -16.35
CA ALA A 74 7.14 -2.49 -16.93
C ALA A 74 5.69 -2.25 -16.50
N GLU A 75 4.88 -3.30 -16.36
CA GLU A 75 3.52 -3.21 -15.81
C GLU A 75 3.55 -2.81 -14.31
N ALA A 76 4.45 -3.40 -13.52
CA ALA A 76 4.63 -3.04 -12.11
C ALA A 76 5.10 -1.59 -11.93
N GLU A 77 6.02 -1.11 -12.77
CA GLU A 77 6.51 0.28 -12.73
C GLU A 77 5.38 1.28 -13.02
N LYS A 78 4.51 0.98 -13.99
CA LYS A 78 3.31 1.80 -14.26
C LYS A 78 2.35 1.85 -13.08
N LEU A 79 2.17 0.74 -12.36
CA LEU A 79 1.33 0.69 -11.16
C LEU A 79 1.95 1.51 -10.01
N VAL A 80 3.28 1.46 -9.85
CA VAL A 80 4.00 2.27 -8.87
C VAL A 80 3.87 3.76 -9.17
N ASP A 81 3.99 4.16 -10.44
CA ASP A 81 3.82 5.56 -10.83
C ASP A 81 2.37 6.04 -10.65
N ALA A 82 1.38 5.19 -10.94
CA ALA A 82 -0.02 5.50 -10.67
C ALA A 82 -0.30 5.64 -9.16
N ALA A 83 0.30 4.78 -8.33
CA ALA A 83 0.20 4.87 -6.88
C ALA A 83 0.86 6.15 -6.34
N ARG A 84 2.03 6.55 -6.87
CA ARG A 84 2.71 7.79 -6.50
C ARG A 84 1.87 9.02 -6.87
N ALA A 85 1.30 9.06 -8.08
CA ALA A 85 0.41 10.12 -8.50
C ALA A 85 -0.87 10.20 -7.64
N GLY A 86 -1.43 9.05 -7.27
CA GLY A 86 -2.58 8.97 -6.34
C GLY A 86 -2.25 9.53 -4.96
N ALA A 87 -1.07 9.19 -4.41
CA ALA A 87 -0.62 9.70 -3.12
C ALA A 87 -0.42 11.23 -3.13
N GLU A 88 0.19 11.78 -4.19
CA GLU A 88 0.35 13.23 -4.35
C GLU A 88 -1.00 13.95 -4.46
N GLN A 89 -1.98 13.36 -5.13
CA GLN A 89 -3.32 13.94 -5.23
C GLN A 89 -4.03 13.93 -3.86
N LEU A 90 -3.92 12.83 -3.10
CA LEU A 90 -4.48 12.75 -1.75
C LEU A 90 -3.87 13.78 -0.80
N GLU A 91 -2.57 14.05 -0.89
CA GLU A 91 -1.91 15.11 -0.11
C GLU A 91 -2.46 16.51 -0.48
N LYS A 92 -2.65 16.79 -1.78
CA LYS A 92 -3.27 18.05 -2.23
C LYS A 92 -4.70 18.20 -1.72
N ASP A 93 -5.49 17.14 -1.79
CA ASP A 93 -6.88 17.14 -1.34
C ASP A 93 -6.97 17.32 0.18
N LYS A 94 -6.08 16.68 0.96
CA LYS A 94 -5.95 16.92 2.41
C LYS A 94 -5.61 18.38 2.73
N ALA A 95 -4.64 18.96 2.01
CA ALA A 95 -4.25 20.36 2.22
C ALA A 95 -5.40 21.33 1.88
N ALA A 96 -6.16 21.04 0.82
CA ALA A 96 -7.35 21.82 0.45
C ALA A 96 -8.45 21.72 1.52
N PHE A 97 -8.69 20.52 2.06
CA PHE A 97 -9.65 20.30 3.13
C PHE A 97 -9.27 21.04 4.42
N GLU A 98 -8.01 20.99 4.86
CA GLU A 98 -7.56 21.73 6.04
C GLU A 98 -7.69 23.25 5.86
N LYS A 99 -7.40 23.77 4.66
CA LYS A 99 -7.63 25.19 4.35
C LYS A 99 -9.12 25.55 4.45
N GLN A 100 -10.01 24.68 3.96
CA GLN A 100 -11.45 24.88 4.08
C GLN A 100 -11.89 24.86 5.55
N LYS A 101 -11.38 23.92 6.35
CA LYS A 101 -11.64 23.85 7.78
C LYS A 101 -11.21 25.14 8.50
N GLN A 102 -10.00 25.64 8.24
CA GLN A 102 -9.54 26.92 8.80
C GLN A 102 -10.44 28.09 8.40
N THR A 103 -10.90 28.15 7.14
CA THR A 103 -11.85 29.20 6.73
C THR A 103 -13.20 29.08 7.42
N SER A 104 -13.66 27.85 7.68
CA SER A 104 -14.92 27.61 8.41
C SER A 104 -14.78 28.00 9.89
N GLU A 105 -13.67 27.66 10.54
CA GLU A 105 -13.37 28.05 11.91
C GLU A 105 -13.22 29.57 12.03
N TRP A 106 -12.59 30.22 11.04
CA TRP A 106 -12.52 31.67 10.95
C TRP A 106 -13.90 32.31 10.78
N ALA A 107 -14.77 31.74 9.94
CA ALA A 107 -16.15 32.22 9.78
C ALA A 107 -16.97 32.08 11.07
N VAL A 108 -16.85 30.95 11.78
CA VAL A 108 -17.52 30.71 13.07
C VAL A 108 -17.02 31.68 14.14
N THR A 109 -15.71 31.91 14.22
CA THR A 109 -15.14 32.87 15.19
C THR A 109 -15.53 34.31 14.86
N ALA A 110 -15.61 34.69 13.58
CA ALA A 110 -16.10 35.99 13.15
C ALA A 110 -17.59 36.19 13.51
N GLN A 111 -18.43 35.19 13.23
CA GLN A 111 -19.85 35.21 13.62
C GLN A 111 -20.02 35.27 15.14
N LEU A 112 -19.26 34.48 15.90
CA LEU A 112 -19.28 34.50 17.36
C LEU A 112 -18.89 35.88 17.92
N LYS A 113 -17.92 36.55 17.29
CA LYS A 113 -17.54 37.93 17.66
C LYS A 113 -18.67 38.91 17.36
N GLN A 114 -19.37 38.79 16.23
CA GLN A 114 -20.55 39.61 15.93
C GLN A 114 -21.67 39.39 16.96
N VAL A 115 -21.99 38.14 17.29
CA VAL A 115 -23.01 37.80 18.31
C VAL A 115 -22.65 38.39 19.67
N ARG A 116 -21.38 38.29 20.09
CA ARG A 116 -20.93 38.89 21.36
C ARG A 116 -21.05 40.42 21.37
N THR A 117 -20.76 41.08 20.25
CA THR A 117 -20.92 42.54 20.13
C THR A 117 -22.39 42.94 20.22
N LEU A 118 -23.28 42.24 19.51
CA LEU A 118 -24.73 42.48 19.57
C LEU A 118 -25.28 42.24 20.97
N ALA A 119 -24.87 41.16 21.64
CA ALA A 119 -25.27 40.89 23.02
C ALA A 119 -24.84 42.01 23.98
N LYS A 120 -23.65 42.59 23.79
CA LYS A 120 -23.18 43.73 24.58
C LYS A 120 -24.01 44.98 24.34
N LEU A 121 -24.31 45.31 23.07
CA LEU A 121 -25.18 46.44 22.73
C LEU A 121 -26.57 46.30 23.35
N LEU A 122 -27.19 45.11 23.27
CA LEU A 122 -28.48 44.84 23.90
C LEU A 122 -28.44 44.96 25.43
N ALA A 123 -27.34 44.54 26.06
CA ALA A 123 -27.15 44.71 27.50
C ALA A 123 -27.03 46.19 27.89
N ASP A 124 -26.26 46.97 27.12
CA ASP A 124 -26.09 48.41 27.33
C ASP A 124 -27.41 49.18 27.11
N GLU A 125 -28.18 48.83 26.08
CA GLU A 125 -29.51 49.37 25.83
C GLU A 125 -30.47 49.05 26.98
N ARG A 126 -30.51 47.79 27.45
CA ARG A 126 -31.34 47.38 28.58
C ARG A 126 -31.00 48.16 29.85
N LYS A 127 -29.70 48.41 30.08
CA LYS A 127 -29.24 49.25 31.20
C LYS A 127 -29.72 50.70 31.05
N SER A 128 -29.56 51.29 29.86
CA SER A 128 -30.03 52.66 29.57
C SER A 128 -31.54 52.81 29.78
N TRP A 129 -32.33 51.84 29.32
CA TRP A 129 -33.79 51.81 29.52
C TRP A 129 -34.17 51.75 31.00
N ASN A 130 -33.51 50.89 31.78
CA ASN A 130 -33.73 50.80 33.22
C ASN A 130 -33.40 52.11 33.94
N GLU A 131 -32.30 52.77 33.58
CA GLU A 131 -31.93 54.07 34.15
C GLU A 131 -32.95 55.16 33.80
N LYS A 132 -33.42 55.22 32.54
CA LYS A 132 -34.48 56.14 32.11
C LYS A 132 -35.78 55.91 32.89
N LEU A 133 -36.25 54.66 32.98
CA LEU A 133 -37.45 54.30 33.73
C LEU A 133 -37.33 54.61 35.23
N SER A 134 -36.15 54.39 35.81
CA SER A 134 -35.88 54.73 37.22
C SER A 134 -35.96 56.25 37.46
N ASN A 135 -35.34 57.03 36.57
CA ASN A 135 -35.37 58.49 36.64
C ASN A 135 -36.79 59.04 36.45
N GLU A 136 -37.57 58.49 35.52
CA GLU A 136 -38.98 58.86 35.33
C GLU A 136 -39.83 58.51 36.55
N ARG A 137 -39.67 57.31 37.11
CA ARG A 137 -40.34 56.92 38.35
C ARG A 137 -40.03 57.88 39.50
N LYS A 138 -38.76 58.29 39.63
CA LYS A 138 -38.34 59.26 40.65
C LYS A 138 -39.02 60.62 40.45
N LYS A 139 -39.01 61.14 39.21
CA LYS A 139 -39.71 62.40 38.87
C LYS A 139 -41.22 62.32 39.15
N TRP A 140 -41.85 61.20 38.82
CA TRP A 140 -43.27 60.97 39.08
C TRP A 140 -43.56 60.96 40.58
N ASN A 141 -42.76 60.24 41.38
CA ASN A 141 -42.88 60.23 42.83
C ASN A 141 -42.70 61.63 43.46
N GLU A 142 -41.72 62.41 42.98
CA GLU A 142 -41.50 63.79 43.45
C GLU A 142 -42.68 64.72 43.09
N SER A 143 -43.23 64.59 41.88
CA SER A 143 -44.42 65.34 41.45
C SER A 143 -45.64 64.97 42.28
N TRP A 144 -45.87 63.67 42.49
CA TRP A 144 -46.98 63.15 43.28
C TRP A 144 -46.88 63.58 44.76
N ALA A 145 -45.68 63.57 45.33
CA ALA A 145 -45.44 64.10 46.68
C ALA A 145 -45.76 65.59 46.80
N LYS A 146 -45.39 66.41 45.80
CA LYS A 146 -45.75 67.84 45.76
C LYS A 146 -47.27 68.03 45.70
N GLN A 147 -47.97 67.30 44.82
CA GLN A 147 -49.42 67.36 44.73
C GLN A 147 -50.10 66.94 46.04
N ASN A 148 -49.63 65.87 46.66
CA ASN A 148 -50.18 65.38 47.92
C ASN A 148 -49.97 66.39 49.06
N ASN A 149 -48.82 67.09 49.09
CA ASN A 149 -48.56 68.14 50.07
C ASN A 149 -49.48 69.36 49.87
N VAL A 150 -49.74 69.76 48.62
CA VAL A 150 -50.74 70.79 48.29
C VAL A 150 -52.14 70.37 48.73
N LEU A 151 -52.53 69.12 48.49
CA LEU A 151 -53.81 68.58 48.96
C LEU A 151 -53.92 68.53 50.49
N PHE A 152 -52.81 68.27 51.17
CA PHE A 152 -52.76 68.29 52.64
C PHE A 152 -52.97 69.72 53.18
N HIS A 153 -52.23 70.70 52.64
CA HIS A 153 -52.36 72.10 53.06
C HIS A 153 -53.75 72.66 52.74
N THR A 154 -54.30 72.40 51.56
CA THR A 154 -55.67 72.83 51.22
C THR A 154 -56.73 72.17 52.11
N ARG A 155 -56.56 70.90 52.52
CA ARG A 155 -57.42 70.26 53.52
C ARG A 155 -57.29 70.91 54.90
N GLN A 156 -56.08 71.30 55.29
CA GLN A 156 -55.82 71.99 56.55
C GLN A 156 -56.42 73.40 56.55
N GLU A 157 -56.27 74.15 55.46
CA GLU A 157 -56.91 75.45 55.25
C GLU A 157 -58.44 75.34 55.23
N LEU A 158 -58.99 74.30 54.60
CA LEU A 158 -60.43 74.01 54.65
C LEU A 158 -60.90 73.71 56.07
N ALA A 159 -60.12 72.96 56.87
CA ALA A 159 -60.44 72.70 58.27
C ALA A 159 -60.38 73.98 59.12
N ASN A 160 -59.37 74.83 58.91
CA ASN A 160 -59.25 76.13 59.57
C ASN A 160 -60.39 77.07 59.16
N ALA A 161 -60.77 77.09 57.88
CA ALA A 161 -61.91 77.86 57.37
C ALA A 161 -63.24 77.32 57.94
N LYS A 162 -63.40 76.01 58.10
CA LYS A 162 -64.56 75.41 58.77
C LYS A 162 -64.60 75.76 60.26
N ALA A 163 -63.47 75.79 60.94
CA ALA A 163 -63.37 76.22 62.34
C ALA A 163 -63.70 77.72 62.49
N ALA A 164 -63.20 78.58 61.60
CA ALA A 164 -63.54 79.99 61.53
C ALA A 164 -65.03 80.23 61.18
N ASN A 165 -65.62 79.36 60.36
CA ASN A 165 -67.05 79.40 60.01
C ASN A 165 -67.94 78.93 61.17
N ALA A 166 -67.44 78.03 62.04
CA ALA A 166 -68.11 77.67 63.29
C ALA A 166 -68.07 78.82 64.32
N THR A 167 -67.02 79.64 64.37
CA THR A 167 -66.97 80.88 65.17
C THR A 167 -67.81 82.01 64.58
N LEU A 168 -67.98 82.09 63.26
CA LEU A 168 -68.85 83.07 62.59
C LEU A 168 -70.33 82.67 62.56
N SER A 169 -70.67 81.40 62.83
CA SER A 169 -72.06 80.94 62.97
C SER A 169 -72.75 81.38 64.27
N GLN A 170 -72.03 82.06 65.19
CA GLN A 170 -72.61 82.72 66.36
C GLN A 170 -72.91 84.23 66.14
N GLU A 171 -72.55 84.82 64.99
CA GLU A 171 -72.74 86.27 64.75
C GLU A 171 -73.24 86.65 63.34
N LYS A 172 -74.03 85.80 62.66
CA LYS A 172 -74.65 86.22 61.38
C LYS A 172 -76.09 85.76 61.17
N ALA A 173 -76.94 86.06 62.14
CA ALA A 173 -78.35 86.37 61.87
C ALA A 173 -78.47 87.81 61.36
N ALA A 174 -78.00 88.08 60.14
CA ALA A 174 -78.35 89.23 59.33
C ALA A 174 -77.79 89.02 57.91
N ALA A 175 -78.68 88.53 57.05
CA ALA A 175 -78.52 88.35 55.61
C ALA A 175 -77.98 89.65 54.96
N GLU A 176 -76.80 89.60 54.35
CA GLU A 176 -76.55 89.30 52.93
C GLU A 176 -76.81 90.49 51.99
N ALA A 177 -75.71 91.05 51.49
CA ALA A 177 -75.66 91.83 50.26
C ALA A 177 -74.79 91.10 49.22
N ILE A 178 -75.35 90.93 48.03
CA ILE A 178 -74.75 90.29 46.86
C ILE A 178 -73.84 91.29 46.13
N SER A 179 -72.59 90.90 45.85
CA SER A 179 -72.09 90.71 44.47
C SER A 179 -70.55 90.66 44.42
N VAL A 180 -70.04 89.96 43.40
CA VAL A 180 -68.63 89.82 42.99
C VAL A 180 -67.82 88.65 43.61
N LYS A 181 -68.26 87.41 43.32
CA LYS A 181 -67.40 86.21 43.19
C LYS A 181 -67.78 85.36 41.97
N ALA A 182 -68.09 86.01 40.84
CA ALA A 182 -68.55 85.33 39.61
C ALA A 182 -67.61 85.50 38.39
N LEU A 183 -66.41 86.09 38.54
CA LEU A 183 -65.48 86.27 37.41
C LEU A 183 -64.11 85.58 37.54
N GLN A 184 -63.72 85.10 38.73
CA GLN A 184 -62.45 84.34 38.88
C GLN A 184 -62.63 82.85 38.52
N ALA A 185 -63.79 82.25 38.82
CA ALA A 185 -64.08 80.83 38.54
C ALA A 185 -64.26 80.51 37.05
N LYS A 186 -64.47 81.51 36.18
CA LYS A 186 -64.65 81.30 34.74
C LYS A 186 -63.33 81.33 33.96
N ALA A 187 -62.31 82.03 34.47
CA ALA A 187 -60.97 82.05 33.89
C ALA A 187 -60.17 80.77 34.22
N ASP A 188 -60.26 80.30 35.47
CA ASP A 188 -59.61 79.05 35.89
C ASP A 188 -60.27 77.81 35.28
N ALA A 189 -61.59 77.86 35.03
CA ALA A 189 -62.30 76.80 34.32
C ALA A 189 -61.97 76.74 32.81
N LEU A 190 -61.70 77.89 32.16
CA LEU A 190 -61.29 77.91 30.76
C LEU A 190 -59.85 77.43 30.57
N LYS A 191 -58.95 77.78 31.49
CA LYS A 191 -57.55 77.32 31.46
C LYS A 191 -57.42 75.82 31.74
N ALA A 192 -58.22 75.29 32.66
CA ALA A 192 -58.30 73.85 32.93
C ALA A 192 -58.90 73.05 31.75
N LEU A 193 -59.77 73.68 30.94
CA LEU A 193 -60.37 73.05 29.77
C LEU A 193 -59.38 72.99 28.58
N GLU A 194 -58.57 74.03 28.40
CA GLU A 194 -57.49 74.07 27.40
C GLU A 194 -56.35 73.09 27.74
N GLU A 195 -55.94 73.00 29.02
CA GLU A 195 -54.98 72.00 29.48
C GLU A 195 -55.52 70.56 29.38
N ALA A 196 -56.84 70.37 29.54
CA ALA A 196 -57.50 69.08 29.34
C ALA A 196 -57.61 68.69 27.86
N GLU A 197 -57.85 69.65 26.95
CA GLU A 197 -57.81 69.41 25.50
C GLU A 197 -56.39 69.09 25.02
N GLU A 198 -55.36 69.79 25.50
CA GLU A 198 -53.97 69.46 25.18
C GLU A 198 -53.54 68.10 25.78
N ALA A 199 -54.00 67.75 26.97
CA ALA A 199 -53.76 66.43 27.56
C ALA A 199 -54.50 65.32 26.78
N GLY A 200 -55.73 65.60 26.31
CA GLY A 200 -56.49 64.73 25.42
C GLY A 200 -55.80 64.49 24.09
N ALA A 201 -55.25 65.54 23.46
CA ALA A 201 -54.50 65.44 22.22
C ALA A 201 -53.18 64.65 22.40
N ARG A 202 -52.45 64.86 23.51
CA ARG A 202 -51.24 64.08 23.84
C ARG A 202 -51.57 62.62 24.13
N ALA A 203 -52.68 62.34 24.81
CA ALA A 203 -53.15 60.98 25.06
C ALA A 203 -53.53 60.27 23.76
N SER A 204 -54.27 60.94 22.86
CA SER A 204 -54.64 60.37 21.55
C SER A 204 -53.41 60.02 20.70
N LYS A 205 -52.39 60.89 20.70
CA LYS A 205 -51.14 60.65 19.98
C LYS A 205 -50.31 59.52 20.58
N ALA A 206 -50.30 59.39 21.91
CA ALA A 206 -49.66 58.27 22.60
C ALA A 206 -50.36 56.94 22.34
N TYR A 207 -51.70 56.94 22.19
CA TYR A 207 -52.47 55.75 21.80
C TYR A 207 -52.18 55.32 20.36
N GLU A 208 -52.09 56.24 19.40
CA GLU A 208 -51.69 55.92 18.01
C GLU A 208 -50.26 55.36 17.94
N GLU A 209 -49.29 55.99 18.64
CA GLU A 209 -47.91 55.51 18.68
C GLU A 209 -47.78 54.13 19.34
N ALA A 210 -48.59 53.84 20.36
CA ALA A 210 -48.64 52.52 20.99
C ALA A 210 -49.22 51.46 20.04
N ALA A 211 -50.32 51.78 19.35
CA ALA A 211 -50.93 50.87 18.37
C ALA A 211 -50.00 50.58 17.18
N GLU A 212 -49.26 51.58 16.68
CA GLU A 212 -48.25 51.35 15.65
C GLU A 212 -47.09 50.46 16.13
N LYS A 213 -46.63 50.65 17.37
CA LYS A 213 -45.57 49.81 17.96
C LYS A 213 -46.05 48.37 18.15
N GLU A 214 -47.29 48.16 18.56
CA GLU A 214 -47.92 46.84 18.67
C GLU A 214 -48.05 46.15 17.31
N SER A 215 -48.45 46.88 16.26
CA SER A 215 -48.49 46.38 14.88
C SER A 215 -47.10 45.98 14.36
N ARG A 216 -46.09 46.83 14.59
CA ARG A 216 -44.69 46.53 14.22
C ARG A 216 -44.15 45.30 14.98
N ALA A 217 -44.47 45.16 16.27
CA ALA A 217 -44.07 44.01 17.08
C ALA A 217 -44.76 42.72 16.63
N SER A 218 -46.05 42.78 16.29
CA SER A 218 -46.81 41.65 15.77
C SER A 218 -46.24 41.15 14.45
N LYS A 219 -45.91 42.09 13.54
CA LYS A 219 -45.27 41.76 12.25
C LYS A 219 -43.89 41.11 12.42
N ALA A 220 -43.05 41.65 13.31
CA ALA A 220 -41.74 41.06 13.59
C ALA A 220 -41.85 39.64 14.18
N LEU A 221 -42.90 39.37 14.96
CA LEU A 221 -43.16 38.05 15.53
C LEU A 221 -43.66 37.04 14.48
N GLU A 222 -44.48 37.48 13.52
CA GLU A 222 -44.86 36.67 12.36
C GLU A 222 -43.65 36.30 11.49
N GLU A 223 -42.78 37.28 11.19
CA GLU A 223 -41.54 37.05 10.43
C GLU A 223 -40.61 36.07 11.16
N ALA A 224 -40.46 36.22 12.48
CA ALA A 224 -39.68 35.29 13.30
C ALA A 224 -40.27 33.86 13.30
N ASN A 225 -41.59 33.72 13.33
CA ASN A 225 -42.25 32.42 13.24
C ASN A 225 -42.10 31.77 11.86
N ALA A 226 -42.18 32.56 10.78
CA ALA A 226 -41.94 32.07 9.43
C ALA A 226 -40.50 31.55 9.28
N GLU A 227 -39.52 32.27 9.82
CA GLU A 227 -38.12 31.83 9.80
C GLU A 227 -37.90 30.59 10.68
N ARG A 228 -38.57 30.49 11.83
CA ARG A 228 -38.55 29.28 12.67
C ARG A 228 -39.04 28.05 11.93
N ILE A 229 -40.12 28.17 11.15
CA ILE A 229 -40.64 27.07 10.32
C ILE A 229 -39.65 26.70 9.22
N ARG A 230 -39.05 27.70 8.57
CA ARG A 230 -38.05 27.47 7.52
C ARG A 230 -36.82 26.74 8.07
N LEU A 231 -36.29 27.17 9.21
CA LEU A 231 -35.20 26.52 9.91
C LEU A 231 -35.56 25.10 10.35
N GLY A 232 -36.80 24.87 10.80
CA GLY A 232 -37.31 23.53 11.12
C GLY A 232 -37.18 22.56 9.94
N LYS A 233 -37.59 22.98 8.74
CA LYS A 233 -37.45 22.15 7.52
C LYS A 233 -35.99 21.88 7.15
N VAL A 234 -35.10 22.87 7.33
CA VAL A 234 -33.66 22.68 7.09
C VAL A 234 -33.08 21.67 8.08
N VAL A 235 -33.46 21.73 9.35
CA VAL A 235 -33.03 20.77 10.37
C VAL A 235 -33.49 19.36 10.03
N GLU A 236 -34.76 19.18 9.61
CA GLU A 236 -35.27 17.88 9.18
C GLU A 236 -34.50 17.32 7.98
N SER A 237 -34.21 18.17 6.98
CA SER A 237 -33.41 17.79 5.80
C SER A 237 -31.98 17.39 6.18
N LEU A 238 -31.33 18.16 7.07
CA LEU A 238 -29.98 17.86 7.54
C LEU A 238 -29.97 16.57 8.38
N GLN A 239 -31.01 16.34 9.19
CA GLN A 239 -31.13 15.12 9.97
C GLN A 239 -31.26 13.88 9.08
N ALA A 240 -32.03 13.98 7.98
CA ALA A 240 -32.11 12.90 7.00
C ALA A 240 -30.77 12.66 6.29
N GLU A 241 -30.03 13.72 5.94
CA GLU A 241 -28.70 13.57 5.33
C GLU A 241 -27.68 12.97 6.31
N VAL A 242 -27.71 13.35 7.59
CA VAL A 242 -26.86 12.76 8.64
C VAL A 242 -27.15 11.26 8.77
N GLN A 243 -28.41 10.85 8.83
CA GLN A 243 -28.78 9.43 8.90
C GLN A 243 -28.30 8.66 7.66
N ALA A 244 -28.44 9.23 6.46
CA ALA A 244 -27.95 8.60 5.23
C ALA A 244 -26.42 8.44 5.25
N ARG A 245 -25.70 9.45 5.74
CA ARG A 245 -24.24 9.40 5.89
C ARG A 245 -23.80 8.41 6.97
N GLU A 246 -24.52 8.31 8.09
CA GLU A 246 -24.25 7.31 9.13
C GLU A 246 -24.33 5.89 8.57
N VAL A 247 -25.38 5.59 7.79
CA VAL A 247 -25.50 4.29 7.12
C VAL A 247 -24.34 4.05 6.15
N ALA A 248 -23.98 5.04 5.34
CA ALA A 248 -22.84 4.93 4.42
C ALA A 248 -21.51 4.70 5.15
N VAL A 249 -21.29 5.35 6.30
CA VAL A 249 -20.10 5.14 7.14
C VAL A 249 -20.07 3.71 7.67
N THR A 250 -21.19 3.16 8.14
CA THR A 250 -21.21 1.76 8.62
C THR A 250 -20.88 0.75 7.52
N ASP A 251 -21.39 0.94 6.30
CA ASP A 251 -21.06 0.10 5.14
C ASP A 251 -19.59 0.23 4.74
N LEU A 252 -19.05 1.46 4.72
CA LEU A 252 -17.64 1.70 4.45
C LEU A 252 -16.73 1.06 5.50
N THR A 253 -17.07 1.15 6.78
CA THR A 253 -16.33 0.49 7.87
C THR A 253 -16.33 -1.02 7.71
N ALA A 254 -17.46 -1.64 7.34
CA ALA A 254 -17.52 -3.07 7.09
C ALA A 254 -16.63 -3.47 5.90
N ARG A 255 -16.67 -2.72 4.80
CA ARG A 255 -15.81 -2.97 3.62
C ARG A 255 -14.33 -2.79 3.93
N ALA A 256 -13.98 -1.78 4.73
CA ALA A 256 -12.61 -1.55 5.17
C ALA A 256 -12.08 -2.72 5.99
N SER A 257 -12.86 -3.24 6.95
CA SER A 257 -12.46 -4.42 7.75
C SER A 257 -12.29 -5.67 6.86
N VAL A 258 -13.16 -5.88 5.88
CA VAL A 258 -12.99 -7.00 4.92
C VAL A 258 -11.74 -6.82 4.06
N ALA A 259 -11.42 -5.59 3.65
CA ALA A 259 -10.22 -5.30 2.88
C ALA A 259 -8.94 -5.51 3.71
N GLU A 260 -8.95 -5.12 4.99
CA GLU A 260 -7.86 -5.33 5.94
C GLU A 260 -7.58 -6.83 6.14
N ASN A 261 -8.60 -7.63 6.42
CA ASN A 261 -8.46 -9.09 6.55
C ASN A 261 -7.90 -9.75 5.28
N ARG A 262 -8.25 -9.23 4.09
CA ARG A 262 -7.68 -9.72 2.82
C ARG A 262 -6.22 -9.31 2.65
N ALA A 263 -5.86 -8.11 3.10
CA ALA A 263 -4.47 -7.65 3.05
C ALA A 263 -3.59 -8.51 3.98
N ASP A 264 -4.06 -8.81 5.19
CA ASP A 264 -3.33 -9.67 6.12
C ASP A 264 -3.14 -11.08 5.55
N ALA A 265 -4.20 -11.69 5.01
CA ALA A 265 -4.10 -13.01 4.36
C ALA A 265 -3.14 -13.01 3.15
N ALA A 266 -3.08 -11.90 2.39
CA ALA A 266 -2.14 -11.77 1.28
C ALA A 266 -0.68 -11.64 1.77
N VAL A 267 -0.45 -10.98 2.91
CA VAL A 267 0.88 -10.89 3.54
C VAL A 267 1.34 -12.27 4.00
N GLU A 268 0.48 -13.03 4.68
CA GLU A 268 0.80 -14.41 5.11
C GLU A 268 1.11 -15.33 3.92
N ALA A 269 0.32 -15.25 2.84
CA ALA A 269 0.57 -16.02 1.62
C ALA A 269 1.91 -15.64 0.97
N LYS A 270 2.26 -14.35 0.97
CA LYS A 270 3.54 -13.85 0.46
C LYS A 270 4.70 -14.35 1.31
N ASP A 271 4.57 -14.35 2.64
CA ASP A 271 5.63 -14.85 3.54
C ASP A 271 5.82 -16.37 3.38
N ALA A 272 4.74 -17.14 3.21
CA ALA A 272 4.81 -18.56 2.88
C ALA A 272 5.53 -18.81 1.54
N LEU A 273 5.22 -18.01 0.51
CA LEU A 273 5.89 -18.07 -0.78
C LEU A 273 7.38 -17.74 -0.67
N VAL A 274 7.75 -16.69 0.07
CA VAL A 274 9.15 -16.34 0.32
C VAL A 274 9.89 -17.48 1.00
N SER A 275 9.29 -18.11 2.02
CA SER A 275 9.89 -19.29 2.66
C SER A 275 10.08 -20.45 1.68
N SER A 276 9.10 -20.72 0.82
CA SER A 276 9.22 -21.77 -0.19
C SER A 276 10.31 -21.48 -1.23
N PHE A 277 10.48 -20.20 -1.60
CA PHE A 277 11.50 -19.77 -2.54
C PHE A 277 12.91 -19.92 -1.94
N ASN A 278 13.10 -19.52 -0.68
CA ASN A 278 14.37 -19.70 0.01
C ASN A 278 14.74 -21.19 0.14
N GLN A 279 13.76 -22.06 0.38
CA GLN A 279 13.99 -23.51 0.40
C GLN A 279 14.42 -24.04 -0.98
N LEU A 280 13.74 -23.63 -2.06
CA LEU A 280 14.11 -24.00 -3.43
C LEU A 280 15.52 -23.50 -3.80
N GLU A 281 15.89 -22.31 -3.34
CA GLU A 281 17.22 -21.76 -3.56
C GLU A 281 18.29 -22.58 -2.83
N ALA A 282 18.06 -22.95 -1.57
CA ALA A 282 18.94 -23.83 -0.81
C ALA A 282 19.06 -25.23 -1.43
N ASP A 283 17.94 -25.80 -1.87
CA ASP A 283 17.88 -27.09 -2.54
C ASP A 283 18.65 -27.09 -3.86
N ARG A 284 18.48 -26.03 -4.66
CA ARG A 284 19.24 -25.82 -5.89
C ARG A 284 20.73 -25.66 -5.63
N GLU A 285 21.11 -24.91 -4.59
CA GLU A 285 22.51 -24.73 -4.22
C GLU A 285 23.15 -26.05 -3.82
N TRP A 286 22.48 -26.84 -2.97
CA TRP A 286 22.95 -28.16 -2.55
C TRP A 286 23.11 -29.11 -3.74
N LEU A 287 22.14 -29.18 -4.65
CA LEU A 287 22.25 -29.99 -5.87
C LEU A 287 23.45 -29.59 -6.73
N ARG A 288 23.69 -28.28 -6.88
CA ARG A 288 24.79 -27.75 -7.70
C ARG A 288 26.15 -28.07 -7.08
N THR A 289 26.28 -27.93 -5.77
CA THR A 289 27.56 -28.02 -5.06
C THR A 289 27.93 -29.45 -4.69
N HIS A 290 26.94 -30.27 -4.29
CA HIS A 290 27.17 -31.60 -3.72
C HIS A 290 26.40 -32.68 -4.49
N GLY A 291 25.09 -32.50 -4.69
CA GLY A 291 24.20 -33.56 -5.18
C GLY A 291 24.64 -34.19 -6.50
N ILE A 292 24.92 -33.38 -7.54
CA ILE A 292 25.33 -33.90 -8.86
C ILE A 292 26.65 -34.68 -8.77
N ALA A 293 27.64 -34.14 -8.03
CA ALA A 293 28.93 -34.79 -7.89
C ALA A 293 28.81 -36.17 -7.22
N ARG A 294 27.96 -36.29 -6.19
CA ARG A 294 27.72 -37.55 -5.48
C ARG A 294 26.96 -38.58 -6.31
N ILE A 295 25.97 -38.14 -7.10
CA ILE A 295 25.26 -39.03 -8.03
C ILE A 295 26.24 -39.60 -9.06
N VAL A 296 27.10 -38.75 -9.64
CA VAL A 296 28.12 -39.20 -10.59
C VAL A 296 29.11 -40.16 -9.92
N GLU A 297 29.57 -39.86 -8.71
CA GLU A 297 30.45 -40.73 -7.94
C GLU A 297 29.81 -42.11 -7.70
N ALA A 298 28.53 -42.16 -7.32
CA ALA A 298 27.79 -43.40 -7.11
C ALA A 298 27.65 -44.23 -8.40
N ILE A 299 27.44 -43.58 -9.56
CA ILE A 299 27.38 -44.23 -10.87
C ILE A 299 28.75 -44.82 -11.26
N MET A 300 29.83 -44.05 -11.06
CA MET A 300 31.19 -44.51 -11.38
C MET A 300 31.63 -45.68 -10.47
N ASN A 301 31.24 -45.63 -9.19
CA ASN A 301 31.59 -46.64 -8.19
C ASN A 301 30.63 -47.85 -8.18
N ALA A 302 29.61 -47.86 -9.03
CA ALA A 302 28.67 -48.97 -9.11
C ALA A 302 29.39 -50.29 -9.46
N PRO A 303 29.06 -51.41 -8.79
CA PRO A 303 29.71 -52.69 -9.04
C PRO A 303 29.49 -53.19 -10.47
N GLU A 304 28.37 -52.84 -11.10
CA GLU A 304 28.06 -53.14 -12.50
C GLU A 304 29.00 -52.37 -13.45
N THR A 305 29.28 -51.10 -13.15
CA THR A 305 30.23 -50.26 -13.90
C THR A 305 31.64 -50.85 -13.84
N SER A 306 32.12 -51.19 -12.64
CA SER A 306 33.46 -51.76 -12.46
C SER A 306 33.61 -53.13 -13.13
N SER A 307 32.66 -54.04 -12.88
CA SER A 307 32.67 -55.41 -13.45
C SER A 307 32.56 -55.39 -14.98
N GLY A 308 31.69 -54.54 -15.52
CA GLY A 308 31.51 -54.42 -16.96
C GLY A 308 32.73 -53.79 -17.65
N LEU A 309 33.36 -52.78 -17.03
CA LEU A 309 34.59 -52.18 -17.55
C LEU A 309 35.76 -53.18 -17.53
N ASP A 310 35.88 -54.00 -16.49
CA ASP A 310 36.92 -55.03 -16.42
C ASP A 310 36.73 -56.11 -17.49
N LEU A 311 35.49 -56.52 -17.76
CA LEU A 311 35.16 -57.43 -18.86
C LEU A 311 35.53 -56.81 -20.21
N VAL A 312 35.18 -55.54 -20.46
CA VAL A 312 35.56 -54.84 -21.70
C VAL A 312 37.07 -54.75 -21.84
N LYS A 313 37.81 -54.42 -20.77
CA LYS A 313 39.29 -54.41 -20.79
C LYS A 313 39.89 -55.78 -21.09
N GLU A 314 39.32 -56.86 -20.54
CA GLU A 314 39.74 -58.23 -20.85
C GLU A 314 39.51 -58.55 -22.33
N ARG A 315 38.30 -58.32 -22.85
CA ARG A 315 37.97 -58.60 -24.26
C ARG A 315 38.78 -57.72 -25.23
N ALA A 316 39.07 -56.48 -24.87
CA ALA A 316 39.90 -55.59 -25.66
C ALA A 316 41.35 -56.08 -25.74
N ARG A 317 41.90 -56.61 -24.63
CA ARG A 317 43.22 -57.25 -24.62
C ARG A 317 43.25 -58.50 -25.50
N ASP A 318 42.23 -59.37 -25.42
CA ASP A 318 42.13 -60.57 -26.26
C ASP A 318 42.07 -60.22 -27.76
N ALA A 319 41.21 -59.26 -28.12
CA ALA A 319 41.07 -58.79 -29.50
C ALA A 319 42.36 -58.13 -30.02
N GLY A 320 42.97 -57.27 -29.21
CA GLY A 320 44.25 -56.63 -29.52
C GLY A 320 45.38 -57.64 -29.68
N PHE A 321 45.45 -58.66 -28.83
CA PHE A 321 46.45 -59.73 -28.92
C PHE A 321 46.28 -60.55 -30.19
N LYS A 322 45.06 -61.00 -30.52
CA LYS A 322 44.79 -61.74 -31.77
C LYS A 322 45.14 -60.89 -33.00
N ALA A 323 44.75 -59.62 -33.02
CA ALA A 323 45.08 -58.70 -34.11
C ALA A 323 46.59 -58.50 -34.27
N GLY A 324 47.32 -58.29 -33.16
CA GLY A 324 48.77 -58.15 -33.14
C GLY A 324 49.50 -59.40 -33.61
N PHE A 325 49.08 -60.59 -33.14
CA PHE A 325 49.64 -61.87 -33.54
C PHE A 325 49.46 -62.13 -35.05
N ASN A 326 48.26 -61.88 -35.57
CA ASN A 326 47.96 -62.01 -37.00
C ASN A 326 48.78 -61.02 -37.85
N ARG A 327 49.01 -59.79 -37.35
CA ARG A 327 49.89 -58.82 -38.01
C ARG A 327 51.34 -59.29 -38.05
N CYS A 328 51.84 -59.88 -36.97
CA CYS A 328 53.19 -60.45 -36.92
C CYS A 328 53.36 -61.63 -37.89
N ILE A 329 52.38 -62.54 -37.96
CA ILE A 329 52.38 -63.61 -38.98
C ILE A 329 52.42 -63.00 -40.39
N GLY A 330 51.62 -61.97 -40.64
CA GLY A 330 51.65 -61.25 -41.92
C GLY A 330 53.03 -60.73 -42.27
N HIS A 331 53.73 -60.09 -41.32
CA HIS A 331 55.10 -59.60 -41.55
C HIS A 331 56.11 -60.75 -41.77
N ILE A 332 56.01 -61.85 -41.02
CA ILE A 332 56.92 -63.00 -41.15
C ILE A 332 56.72 -63.71 -42.50
N ASN A 333 55.48 -63.86 -42.95
CA ASN A 333 55.15 -64.47 -44.24
C ASN A 333 55.65 -63.65 -45.44
N VAL A 334 55.83 -62.33 -45.28
CA VAL A 334 56.47 -61.50 -46.31
C VAL A 334 57.97 -61.78 -46.40
N LEU A 335 58.62 -62.12 -45.27
CA LEU A 335 60.06 -62.33 -45.18
C LEU A 335 60.48 -63.80 -45.37
N SER A 336 59.55 -64.75 -45.32
CA SER A 336 59.84 -66.19 -45.39
C SER A 336 58.89 -66.91 -46.34
N ALA A 337 59.40 -67.85 -47.14
CA ALA A 337 58.61 -68.63 -48.09
C ALA A 337 57.69 -69.68 -47.43
N GLY A 338 57.68 -69.75 -46.09
CA GLY A 338 56.81 -70.63 -45.31
C GLY A 338 55.53 -69.91 -44.96
N GLY A 339 54.37 -70.41 -45.42
CA GLY A 339 53.06 -69.85 -45.10
C GLY A 339 52.67 -70.12 -43.65
N TYR A 340 53.24 -69.36 -42.71
CA TYR A 340 52.83 -69.40 -41.31
C TYR A 340 51.36 -69.00 -41.20
N THR A 341 50.63 -69.74 -40.40
CA THR A 341 49.20 -69.52 -40.15
C THR A 341 49.00 -69.29 -38.66
N ASP A 342 47.83 -68.81 -38.25
CA ASP A 342 47.45 -68.62 -36.85
C ASP A 342 47.22 -69.95 -36.11
N GLN A 343 47.72 -71.07 -36.67
CA GLN A 343 47.49 -72.39 -36.15
C GLN A 343 47.99 -72.58 -34.71
N ALA A 344 49.13 -71.99 -34.37
CA ALA A 344 49.66 -72.06 -33.00
C ALA A 344 48.99 -71.07 -32.02
N SER A 345 48.06 -70.23 -32.49
CA SER A 345 47.36 -69.25 -31.63
C SER A 345 46.29 -69.94 -30.79
N GLY A 346 46.25 -69.62 -29.48
CA GLY A 346 45.13 -69.97 -28.61
C GLY A 346 43.80 -69.31 -29.00
N PHE A 347 43.82 -68.39 -29.97
CA PHE A 347 42.65 -67.65 -30.43
C PHE A 347 42.19 -68.01 -31.86
N ARG A 348 42.73 -69.06 -32.48
CA ARG A 348 42.47 -69.45 -33.89
C ARG A 348 40.98 -69.34 -34.28
N ASP A 349 40.10 -70.04 -33.56
CA ASP A 349 38.66 -70.11 -33.85
C ASP A 349 37.80 -69.21 -32.93
N VAL A 350 38.45 -68.30 -32.20
CA VAL A 350 37.75 -67.38 -31.28
C VAL A 350 37.42 -66.07 -31.99
N ASP A 351 36.14 -65.72 -32.05
CA ASP A 351 35.70 -64.39 -32.49
C ASP A 351 35.91 -63.35 -31.39
N THR A 352 37.16 -62.93 -31.21
CA THR A 352 37.55 -61.96 -30.16
C THR A 352 36.94 -60.58 -30.40
N GLU A 353 36.74 -60.19 -31.67
CA GLU A 353 36.15 -58.90 -32.05
C GLU A 353 34.64 -58.90 -31.78
N GLY A 354 33.93 -59.97 -32.15
CA GLY A 354 32.51 -60.15 -31.80
C GLY A 354 32.30 -60.21 -30.28
N ARG A 355 33.19 -60.88 -29.54
CA ARG A 355 33.15 -60.90 -28.06
C ARG A 355 33.39 -59.52 -27.44
N LEU A 356 34.31 -58.72 -28.00
CA LEU A 356 34.51 -57.34 -27.56
C LEU A 356 33.26 -56.50 -27.83
N LYS A 357 32.69 -56.57 -29.04
CA LYS A 357 31.44 -55.86 -29.37
C LYS A 357 30.28 -56.26 -28.46
N ALA A 358 30.13 -57.54 -28.18
CA ALA A 358 29.10 -58.04 -27.26
C ALA A 358 29.34 -57.56 -25.82
N ALA A 359 30.59 -57.53 -25.34
CA ALA A 359 30.92 -57.00 -24.02
C ALA A 359 30.67 -55.48 -23.92
N VAL A 360 30.98 -54.72 -24.96
CA VAL A 360 30.68 -53.28 -25.02
C VAL A 360 29.17 -53.03 -25.05
N ALA A 361 28.41 -53.79 -25.84
CA ALA A 361 26.95 -53.69 -25.84
C ALA A 361 26.38 -54.02 -24.45
N SER A 362 26.80 -55.14 -23.86
CA SER A 362 26.40 -55.54 -22.52
C SER A 362 26.74 -54.49 -21.46
N PHE A 363 27.87 -53.79 -21.57
CA PHE A 363 28.24 -52.73 -20.63
C PHE A 363 27.26 -51.56 -20.65
N TYR A 364 26.81 -51.12 -21.82
CA TYR A 364 25.83 -50.03 -21.94
C TYR A 364 24.39 -50.46 -21.66
N ASP A 365 24.06 -51.73 -21.93
CA ASP A 365 22.70 -52.25 -21.73
C ASP A 365 22.44 -52.72 -20.28
N THR A 366 23.48 -52.85 -19.44
CA THR A 366 23.32 -53.28 -18.05
C THR A 366 22.75 -52.14 -17.22
N PRO A 367 21.56 -52.31 -16.60
CA PRO A 367 20.99 -51.30 -15.72
C PRO A 367 21.84 -51.16 -14.45
N LEU A 368 22.01 -49.93 -14.00
CA LEU A 368 22.70 -49.61 -12.75
C LEU A 368 21.67 -49.54 -11.62
N ALA A 369 21.86 -50.33 -10.56
CA ALA A 369 20.95 -50.33 -9.41
C ALA A 369 20.81 -48.92 -8.79
N CYS A 370 21.92 -48.18 -8.68
CA CYS A 370 21.92 -46.81 -8.16
C CYS A 370 21.14 -45.80 -9.02
N VAL A 371 21.01 -46.04 -10.33
CA VAL A 371 20.18 -45.21 -11.21
C VAL A 371 18.69 -45.52 -10.99
N GLY A 372 18.34 -46.77 -10.72
CA GLY A 372 16.97 -47.13 -10.34
C GLY A 372 16.52 -46.47 -9.04
N GLU A 373 17.38 -46.47 -8.02
CA GLU A 373 17.10 -45.80 -6.74
C GLU A 373 17.01 -44.26 -6.88
N LEU A 374 17.82 -43.69 -7.79
CA LEU A 374 17.74 -42.27 -8.15
C LEU A 374 16.40 -41.93 -8.78
N ASP A 375 15.97 -42.71 -9.78
CA ASP A 375 14.69 -42.51 -10.46
C ASP A 375 13.51 -42.57 -9.48
N GLU A 376 13.51 -43.53 -8.56
CA GLU A 376 12.48 -43.63 -7.51
C GLU A 376 12.46 -42.40 -6.57
N CYS A 377 13.61 -41.76 -6.34
CA CYS A 377 13.68 -40.57 -5.50
C CYS A 377 13.20 -39.31 -6.20
N LEU A 378 13.42 -39.20 -7.51
CA LEU A 378 13.00 -38.03 -8.29
C LEU A 378 11.48 -37.94 -8.51
N GLU A 379 10.74 -39.05 -8.32
CA GLU A 379 9.28 -39.11 -8.46
C GLU A 379 8.51 -38.49 -7.28
N VAL A 380 9.17 -38.15 -6.17
CA VAL A 380 8.52 -37.61 -4.95
C VAL A 380 8.73 -36.10 -4.83
N ALA A 381 7.76 -35.38 -4.26
CA ALA A 381 7.81 -33.92 -4.12
C ALA A 381 8.98 -33.41 -3.26
N ASP A 382 9.47 -34.22 -2.32
CA ASP A 382 10.60 -33.96 -1.42
C ASP A 382 11.90 -34.61 -1.91
N TYR A 383 12.05 -34.77 -3.24
CA TYR A 383 13.17 -35.50 -3.84
C TYR A 383 14.55 -35.03 -3.35
N VAL A 384 14.75 -33.73 -3.08
CA VAL A 384 16.05 -33.20 -2.63
C VAL A 384 16.41 -33.70 -1.24
N ASP A 385 15.44 -33.78 -0.31
CA ASP A 385 15.69 -34.32 1.03
C ASP A 385 15.97 -35.82 0.97
N ARG A 386 15.28 -36.55 0.09
CA ARG A 386 15.57 -37.96 -0.18
C ARG A 386 16.95 -38.15 -0.81
N LEU A 387 17.35 -37.28 -1.73
CA LEU A 387 18.70 -37.29 -2.31
C LEU A 387 19.76 -37.00 -1.25
N ARG A 388 19.52 -36.07 -0.31
CA ARG A 388 20.41 -35.85 0.84
C ARG A 388 20.54 -37.08 1.73
N MET A 389 19.48 -37.86 1.89
CA MET A 389 19.54 -39.11 2.65
C MET A 389 20.28 -40.23 1.91
N LEU A 390 20.09 -40.35 0.60
CA LEU A 390 20.78 -41.33 -0.24
C LEU A 390 22.26 -41.00 -0.45
N TYR A 391 22.55 -39.72 -0.61
CA TYR A 391 23.87 -39.17 -0.89
C TYR A 391 24.22 -38.14 0.19
N PRO A 392 24.46 -38.60 1.44
CA PRO A 392 24.76 -37.71 2.55
C PRO A 392 26.04 -36.93 2.28
N ASP A 393 26.04 -35.68 2.76
CA ASP A 393 27.25 -34.89 2.82
C ASP A 393 28.24 -35.63 3.73
N VAL A 394 29.36 -36.08 3.14
CA VAL A 394 30.48 -36.56 3.93
C VAL A 394 31.05 -35.31 4.58
N GLU A 395 30.88 -35.17 5.91
CA GLU A 395 31.64 -34.19 6.69
C GLU A 395 33.09 -34.28 6.22
N GLU A 396 33.64 -33.20 5.68
CA GLU A 396 35.06 -33.15 5.37
C GLU A 396 35.80 -33.47 6.68
N GLU A 397 36.39 -34.66 6.79
CA GLU A 397 37.34 -34.94 7.87
C GLU A 397 38.42 -33.85 7.77
N GLU A 398 38.45 -32.95 8.75
CA GLU A 398 39.58 -32.03 8.92
C GLU A 398 40.86 -32.86 8.84
N PRO A 399 41.81 -32.51 7.94
CA PRO A 399 43.01 -33.32 7.78
C PRO A 399 43.76 -33.35 9.11
N ALA A 400 43.82 -34.53 9.72
CA ALA A 400 44.62 -34.79 10.90
C ALA A 400 46.04 -34.27 10.66
N GLY A 401 46.43 -33.30 11.49
CA GLY A 401 47.68 -32.57 11.36
C GLY A 401 48.88 -33.50 11.19
N ASP A 402 49.55 -33.37 10.05
CA ASP A 402 50.80 -34.06 9.79
C ASP A 402 51.91 -33.49 10.68
N VAL A 403 52.51 -34.39 11.44
CA VAL A 403 53.66 -34.16 12.31
C VAL A 403 54.92 -34.30 11.47
N GLY A 404 55.57 -33.18 11.18
CA GLY A 404 56.92 -33.13 10.64
C GLY A 404 57.36 -31.67 10.57
N GLY A 405 58.08 -31.13 11.54
CA GLY A 405 59.41 -31.57 11.93
C GLY A 405 60.33 -30.40 11.63
N ASP A 406 60.52 -29.49 12.59
CA ASP A 406 61.59 -28.51 12.51
C ASP A 406 62.48 -28.60 13.75
N ALA A 407 63.69 -29.07 13.48
CA ALA A 407 64.81 -29.09 14.39
C ALA A 407 65.58 -27.78 14.19
N GLY A 408 65.35 -26.81 15.09
CA GLY A 408 66.06 -25.53 15.11
C GLY A 408 66.54 -25.20 16.53
N THR A 409 67.73 -25.68 16.85
CA THR A 409 68.44 -25.54 18.11
C THR A 409 68.88 -24.11 18.45
N SER A 410 68.87 -23.79 19.76
CA SER A 410 69.73 -22.83 20.49
C SER A 410 69.69 -21.34 20.11
N GLY A 411 69.63 -20.33 20.98
CA GLY A 411 69.86 -20.24 22.42
C GLY A 411 70.53 -18.88 22.70
N SER A 412 70.06 -18.18 23.74
CA SER A 412 70.65 -16.98 24.39
C SER A 412 70.61 -15.67 23.55
N LYS A 413 70.12 -14.54 24.06
CA LYS A 413 70.28 -13.96 25.40
C LYS A 413 69.18 -12.93 25.67
#